data_AF-A0A078JA36-F1
#
_entry.id   AF-A0A078JA36-F1
#
_cell.length_a   1.000
_cell.length_b   1.000
_cell.length_c   1.000
_cell.angle_alpha   90.00
_cell.angle_beta   90.00
_cell.angle_gamma   90.00
#
_symmetry.space_group_name_H-M   'P 1'
#
loop_
_entity.id
_entity.type
_entity.pdbx_description
1 polymer ?
#
loop_
_entity_poly.entity_id
_entity_poly.type
_entity_poly.pdbx_seq_one_letter_code
_entity_poly.pdbx_strand_id
1 'polypeptide(L)'
;MFTQRRSTAKSERFETSRSWHQRQPSLSQCLVFDPVRGEVKLVSLKESGFHHVLDRDGFLKASSEEALFMDVEEMKELCCVVVTNVEKGCRIDREDDETVVIPPFNAKQVDPTGAGDSFLGGLVVGLVEGLDVPDAALLGNLFGSLTVEHFGQPKFDLMMLQRVKDEVHRMKKQCNGHSSDHDDFHARITPARFQDSLLQAKLLLNGHSCDRR
;
A
#
# COMPACT_ATOMS: atom_id res chain seq x y z
N MET A 1 -50.54 19.33 24.96
CA MET A 1 -51.65 19.61 24.02
C MET A 1 -51.45 21.02 23.48
N PHE A 2 -51.69 21.22 22.18
CA PHE A 2 -51.55 22.46 21.39
C PHE A 2 -50.18 22.87 20.82
N THR A 3 -49.78 22.07 19.84
CA THR A 3 -49.36 22.42 18.47
C THR A 3 -49.36 23.89 18.03
N GLN A 4 -48.24 24.34 17.44
CA GLN A 4 -48.11 25.63 16.75
C GLN A 4 -47.58 25.45 15.32
N ARG A 5 -48.40 25.94 14.37
CA ARG A 5 -48.14 26.53 13.03
C ARG A 5 -47.26 25.79 12.00
N ARG A 6 -47.93 25.36 10.93
CA ARG A 6 -47.39 25.24 9.56
C ARG A 6 -47.24 26.65 8.95
N SER A 7 -46.08 26.96 8.36
CA SER A 7 -45.99 27.92 7.25
C SER A 7 -45.26 27.28 6.07
N THR A 8 -45.87 27.42 4.91
CA THR A 8 -45.49 26.90 3.61
C THR A 8 -44.18 27.51 3.09
N ALA A 9 -43.18 26.67 2.80
CA ALA A 9 -42.03 27.03 1.97
C ALA A 9 -42.21 26.39 0.58
N LYS A 10 -42.16 27.24 -0.44
CA LYS A 10 -42.23 26.86 -1.86
C LYS A 10 -41.05 25.96 -2.22
N SER A 11 -41.32 24.85 -2.88
CA SER A 11 -40.32 23.99 -3.48
C SER A 11 -39.82 24.62 -4.79
N GLU A 12 -38.62 25.18 -4.78
CA GLU A 12 -37.86 25.41 -6.01
C GLU A 12 -37.25 24.07 -6.44
N ARG A 13 -37.85 23.52 -7.49
CA ARG A 13 -37.42 22.31 -8.17
C ARG A 13 -36.24 22.70 -9.06
N PHE A 14 -35.01 22.49 -8.58
CA PHE A 14 -33.82 22.64 -9.41
C PHE A 14 -33.79 21.53 -10.45
N GLU A 15 -34.00 21.95 -11.68
CA GLU A 15 -34.04 21.15 -12.89
C GLU A 15 -32.61 21.04 -13.43
N THR A 16 -31.88 20.01 -13.02
CA THR A 16 -30.58 19.64 -13.61
C THR A 16 -30.51 18.14 -13.85
N SER A 17 -31.39 17.65 -14.73
CA SER A 17 -31.23 16.39 -15.44
C SER A 17 -30.98 16.75 -16.90
N ARG A 18 -29.89 16.21 -17.49
CA ARG A 18 -29.41 16.34 -18.91
C ARG A 18 -28.08 17.08 -19.16
N SER A 19 -27.08 16.96 -18.29
CA SER A 19 -25.67 17.23 -18.69
C SER A 19 -24.61 16.25 -18.18
N TRP A 20 -24.97 15.26 -17.36
CA TRP A 20 -24.01 14.27 -16.82
C TRP A 20 -23.47 13.24 -17.83
N HIS A 21 -23.84 13.34 -19.11
CA HIS A 21 -23.38 12.43 -20.18
C HIS A 21 -22.31 13.05 -21.10
N GLN A 22 -21.62 14.10 -20.67
CA GLN A 22 -20.47 14.64 -21.41
C GLN A 22 -19.16 14.40 -20.67
N ARG A 23 -18.43 13.39 -21.15
CA ARG A 23 -17.10 12.90 -20.73
C ARG A 23 -17.07 12.46 -19.27
N GLN A 24 -17.18 11.16 -19.03
CA GLN A 24 -16.68 10.61 -17.77
C GLN A 24 -15.20 11.02 -17.66
N PRO A 25 -14.80 11.79 -16.64
CA PRO A 25 -13.38 11.95 -16.33
C PRO A 25 -12.79 10.55 -16.12
N SER A 26 -11.53 10.34 -16.47
CA SER A 26 -10.84 9.13 -16.02
C SER A 26 -11.08 8.99 -14.51
N LEU A 27 -11.54 7.82 -14.06
CA LEU A 27 -11.83 7.57 -12.64
C LEU A 27 -10.56 7.66 -11.79
N SER A 28 -9.40 7.53 -12.42
CA SER A 28 -8.07 7.82 -11.91
C SER A 28 -7.82 9.32 -11.70
N GLN A 29 -8.06 9.82 -10.49
CA GLN A 29 -7.88 11.23 -10.14
C GLN A 29 -6.81 11.43 -9.04
N CYS A 30 -6.10 12.55 -9.11
CA CYS A 30 -5.07 12.94 -8.14
C CYS A 30 -5.32 14.37 -7.66
N LEU A 31 -4.94 14.65 -6.41
CA LEU A 31 -4.95 16.01 -5.87
C LEU A 31 -3.65 16.72 -6.27
N VAL A 32 -3.78 17.83 -6.99
CA VAL A 32 -2.65 18.70 -7.36
C VAL A 32 -2.82 20.07 -6.72
N PHE A 33 -1.76 20.53 -6.06
CA PHE A 33 -1.71 21.86 -5.46
C PHE A 33 -1.34 22.91 -6.51
N ASP A 34 -2.16 23.94 -6.62
CA ASP A 34 -1.88 25.13 -7.44
C ASP A 34 -1.18 26.17 -6.56
N PRO A 35 0.16 26.36 -6.69
CA PRO A 35 0.91 27.26 -5.82
C PRO A 35 0.61 28.73 -6.10
N VAL A 36 0.03 29.07 -7.26
CA VAL A 36 -0.31 30.45 -7.62
C VAL A 36 -1.63 30.85 -6.95
N ARG A 37 -2.60 29.93 -6.91
CA ARG A 37 -3.94 30.19 -6.35
C ARG A 37 -4.12 29.72 -4.92
N GLY A 38 -3.22 28.86 -4.42
CA GLY A 38 -3.35 28.23 -3.11
C GLY A 38 -4.49 27.21 -3.02
N GLU A 39 -4.96 26.71 -4.16
CA GLU A 39 -6.09 25.78 -4.27
C GLU A 39 -5.59 24.34 -4.46
N VAL A 40 -6.31 23.37 -3.90
CA VAL A 40 -6.13 21.94 -4.23
C VAL A 40 -7.17 21.57 -5.28
N LYS A 41 -6.72 21.06 -6.42
CA LYS A 41 -7.57 20.64 -7.53
C LYS A 41 -7.53 19.14 -7.69
N LEU A 42 -8.67 18.55 -7.99
CA LEU A 42 -8.77 17.17 -8.43
C LEU A 42 -8.56 17.15 -9.95
N VAL A 43 -7.47 16.54 -10.39
CA VAL A 43 -7.10 16.42 -11.81
C VAL A 43 -6.99 14.95 -12.19
N SER A 44 -7.14 14.62 -13.48
CA SER A 44 -6.87 13.25 -13.93
C SER A 44 -5.38 12.89 -13.76
N LEU A 45 -5.07 11.60 -13.62
CA LEU A 45 -3.67 11.14 -13.62
C LEU A 45 -2.90 11.56 -14.88
N LYS A 46 -3.57 11.62 -16.03
CA LYS A 46 -2.98 12.08 -17.31
C LYS A 46 -2.59 13.56 -17.26
N GLU A 47 -3.43 14.39 -16.63
CA GLU A 47 -3.18 15.83 -16.48
C GLU A 47 -2.25 16.18 -15.31
N SER A 48 -2.11 15.29 -14.32
CA SER A 48 -1.25 15.51 -13.16
C SER A 48 0.23 15.55 -13.52
N GLY A 49 0.59 15.04 -14.71
CA GLY A 49 1.96 14.87 -15.13
C GLY A 49 2.64 13.65 -14.51
N PHE A 50 2.00 12.92 -13.59
CA PHE A 50 2.57 11.73 -12.95
C PHE A 50 2.32 10.41 -13.70
N HIS A 51 1.53 10.44 -14.78
CA HIS A 51 1.27 9.24 -15.57
C HIS A 51 2.56 8.51 -16.03
N HIS A 52 3.62 9.24 -16.36
CA HIS A 52 4.89 8.66 -16.80
C HIS A 52 5.64 7.91 -15.68
N VAL A 53 5.26 8.11 -14.42
CA VAL A 53 5.85 7.42 -13.27
C VAL A 53 5.28 6.01 -13.12
N LEU A 54 4.07 5.77 -13.64
CA LEU A 54 3.50 4.43 -13.69
C LEU A 54 4.15 3.68 -14.86
N ASP A 55 5.14 2.88 -14.50
CA ASP A 55 5.83 1.96 -15.39
C ASP A 55 5.25 0.55 -15.23
N ARG A 56 5.18 -0.23 -16.31
CA ARG A 56 4.65 -1.60 -16.30
C ARG A 56 5.47 -2.52 -15.38
N ASP A 57 6.76 -2.25 -15.24
CA ASP A 57 7.64 -2.98 -14.32
C ASP A 57 7.54 -2.46 -12.87
N GLY A 58 6.79 -1.39 -12.63
CA GLY A 58 6.58 -0.76 -11.33
C GLY A 58 5.35 -1.27 -10.58
N PHE A 59 5.17 -0.77 -9.37
CA PHE A 59 3.98 -1.03 -8.56
C PHE A 59 3.42 0.24 -7.91
N LEU A 60 2.11 0.29 -7.77
CA LEU A 60 1.36 1.33 -7.07
C LEU A 60 0.71 0.74 -5.83
N LYS A 61 1.04 1.28 -4.65
CA LYS A 61 0.38 0.90 -3.40
C LYS A 61 -0.74 1.90 -3.09
N ALA A 62 -1.90 1.37 -2.70
CA ALA A 62 -3.04 2.15 -2.22
C ALA A 62 -3.72 1.44 -1.04
N SER A 63 -4.39 2.16 -0.16
CA SER A 63 -5.32 1.59 0.82
C SER A 63 -6.66 1.23 0.16
N SER A 64 -7.49 0.44 0.84
CA SER A 64 -8.86 0.17 0.37
C SER A 64 -9.69 1.44 0.21
N GLU A 65 -9.43 2.46 1.01
CA GLU A 65 -10.11 3.76 0.97
C GLU A 65 -9.59 4.63 -0.18
N GLU A 66 -8.28 4.61 -0.44
CA GLU A 66 -7.66 5.32 -1.58
C GLU A 66 -8.10 4.71 -2.91
N ALA A 67 -8.18 3.37 -2.97
CA ALA A 67 -8.61 2.65 -4.16
C ALA A 67 -10.07 2.93 -4.58
N LEU A 68 -10.92 3.50 -3.71
CA LEU A 68 -12.27 3.94 -4.07
C LEU A 68 -12.28 5.13 -5.03
N PHE A 69 -11.18 5.88 -5.09
CA PHE A 69 -10.99 7.06 -5.93
C PHE A 69 -10.04 6.79 -7.10
N MET A 70 -9.76 5.52 -7.37
CA MET A 70 -8.91 5.05 -8.45
C MET A 70 -9.68 4.11 -9.35
N ASP A 71 -9.40 4.15 -10.64
CA ASP A 71 -9.80 3.10 -11.55
C ASP A 71 -8.78 1.96 -11.49
N VAL A 72 -8.98 0.98 -10.60
CA VAL A 72 -8.01 -0.12 -10.45
C VAL A 72 -7.89 -0.94 -11.75
N GLU A 73 -8.96 -1.01 -12.55
CA GLU A 73 -8.94 -1.71 -13.84
C GLU A 73 -8.14 -0.94 -14.89
N GLU A 74 -8.24 0.40 -14.96
CA GLU A 74 -7.33 1.22 -15.81
C GLU A 74 -5.89 1.14 -15.29
N MET A 75 -5.70 1.15 -13.96
CA MET A 75 -4.37 1.21 -13.34
C MET A 75 -3.56 -0.06 -13.54
N LYS A 76 -4.21 -1.23 -13.50
CA LYS A 76 -3.51 -2.51 -13.68
C LYS A 76 -2.94 -2.70 -15.09
N GLU A 77 -3.51 -2.02 -16.09
CA GLU A 77 -2.96 -1.94 -17.46
C GLU A 77 -1.65 -1.11 -17.53
N LEU A 78 -1.40 -0.28 -16.51
CA LEU A 78 -0.24 0.60 -16.42
C LEU A 78 0.86 0.06 -15.51
N CYS A 79 0.51 -0.59 -14.39
CA CYS A 79 1.45 -1.11 -13.41
C CYS A 79 0.80 -2.14 -12.47
N CYS A 80 1.60 -2.85 -11.67
CA CYS A 80 1.08 -3.73 -10.62
C CYS A 80 0.44 -2.93 -9.48
N VAL A 81 -0.84 -3.13 -9.17
CA VAL A 81 -1.54 -2.41 -8.10
C VAL A 81 -1.63 -3.27 -6.83
N VAL A 82 -1.15 -2.75 -5.71
CA VAL A 82 -1.20 -3.41 -4.40
C VAL A 82 -2.17 -2.65 -3.50
N VAL A 83 -3.32 -3.26 -3.21
CA VAL A 83 -4.36 -2.64 -2.37
C VAL A 83 -4.36 -3.25 -0.98
N THR A 84 -3.99 -2.46 0.02
CA THR A 84 -3.92 -2.88 1.42
C THR A 84 -5.25 -2.68 2.14
N ASN A 85 -5.66 -3.65 2.95
CA ASN A 85 -6.83 -3.59 3.82
C ASN A 85 -6.49 -4.21 5.17
N VAL A 86 -6.65 -3.45 6.26
CA VAL A 86 -6.21 -3.87 7.60
C VAL A 86 -6.79 -5.23 8.02
N GLU A 87 -8.06 -5.49 7.73
CA GLU A 87 -8.76 -6.72 8.15
C GLU A 87 -8.57 -7.90 7.20
N LYS A 88 -8.24 -7.62 5.93
CA LYS A 88 -8.16 -8.64 4.86
C LYS A 88 -6.75 -8.87 4.33
N GLY A 89 -5.76 -8.12 4.84
CA GLY A 89 -4.37 -8.17 4.39
C GLY A 89 -4.13 -7.26 3.19
N CYS A 90 -3.80 -7.82 2.05
CA CYS A 90 -3.72 -7.04 0.81
C CYS A 90 -4.13 -7.88 -0.39
N ARG A 91 -4.49 -7.21 -1.48
CA ARG A 91 -4.63 -7.85 -2.78
C ARG A 91 -3.69 -7.23 -3.80
N ILE A 92 -3.36 -7.99 -4.82
CA ILE A 92 -2.50 -7.61 -5.92
C ILE A 92 -3.29 -7.77 -7.21
N ASP A 93 -3.40 -6.69 -7.97
CA ASP A 93 -4.10 -6.59 -9.24
C ASP A 93 -3.06 -6.27 -10.34
N ARG A 94 -3.02 -7.09 -11.40
CA ARG A 94 -2.11 -6.97 -12.54
C ARG A 94 -2.87 -7.18 -13.85
N GLU A 95 -2.36 -6.63 -14.95
CA GLU A 95 -2.91 -6.90 -16.28
C GLU A 95 -2.85 -8.41 -16.58
N ASP A 96 -3.95 -8.96 -17.10
CA ASP A 96 -4.09 -10.35 -17.55
C ASP A 96 -3.86 -11.47 -16.51
N ASP A 97 -3.62 -11.13 -15.24
CA ASP A 97 -3.49 -12.08 -14.13
C ASP A 97 -4.77 -12.12 -13.25
N GLU A 98 -4.98 -13.24 -12.55
CA GLU A 98 -5.98 -13.32 -11.49
C GLU A 98 -5.56 -12.46 -10.28
N THR A 99 -6.52 -11.78 -9.65
CA THR A 99 -6.28 -11.03 -8.40
C THR A 99 -5.76 -11.97 -7.32
N VAL A 100 -4.55 -11.70 -6.81
CA VAL A 100 -3.95 -12.46 -5.73
C VAL A 100 -4.31 -11.81 -4.39
N VAL A 101 -4.83 -12.59 -3.43
CA VAL A 101 -5.13 -12.11 -2.08
C VAL A 101 -4.13 -12.69 -1.09
N ILE A 102 -3.46 -11.81 -0.35
CA ILE A 102 -2.50 -12.15 0.69
C ILE A 102 -3.16 -11.89 2.06
N PRO A 103 -3.27 -12.90 2.93
CA PRO A 103 -3.97 -12.78 4.19
C PRO A 103 -3.27 -11.82 5.16
N PRO A 104 -3.99 -11.25 6.14
CA PRO A 104 -3.42 -10.40 7.16
C PRO A 104 -2.65 -11.21 8.22
N PHE A 105 -1.81 -10.53 8.98
CA PHE A 105 -1.33 -11.04 10.26
C PHE A 105 -2.23 -10.56 11.38
N ASN A 106 -2.43 -11.43 12.38
CA ASN A 106 -3.13 -11.03 13.59
C ASN A 106 -2.30 -9.99 14.34
N ALA A 107 -2.88 -8.82 14.57
CA ALA A 107 -2.26 -7.73 15.31
C ALA A 107 -3.31 -7.02 16.17
N LYS A 108 -2.88 -6.59 17.36
CA LYS A 108 -3.73 -5.77 18.21
C LYS A 108 -3.56 -4.30 17.80
N GLN A 109 -4.51 -3.78 17.04
CA GLN A 109 -4.48 -2.38 16.60
C GLN A 109 -4.54 -1.40 17.80
N VAL A 110 -3.50 -0.60 17.94
CA VAL A 110 -3.33 0.49 18.90
C VAL A 110 -3.36 1.84 18.18
N ASP A 111 -2.58 1.99 17.11
CA ASP A 111 -2.50 3.22 16.30
C ASP A 111 -2.17 2.85 14.84
N PRO A 112 -3.01 3.20 13.84
CA PRO A 112 -2.77 2.87 12.43
C PRO A 112 -1.68 3.73 11.77
N THR A 113 -1.18 4.77 12.44
CA THR A 113 -0.23 5.73 11.87
C THR A 113 1.05 5.04 11.39
N GLY A 114 1.42 5.25 10.11
CA GLY A 114 2.65 4.71 9.52
C GLY A 114 2.58 3.23 9.11
N ALA A 115 1.44 2.55 9.27
CA ALA A 115 1.29 1.16 8.85
C ALA A 115 1.41 1.00 7.33
N GLY A 116 0.89 1.99 6.57
CA GLY A 116 1.00 2.02 5.11
C GLY A 116 2.44 2.15 4.62
N ASP A 117 3.23 3.01 5.27
CA ASP A 117 4.66 3.21 4.98
C ASP A 117 5.49 2.00 5.39
N SER A 118 5.18 1.39 6.54
CA SER A 118 5.88 0.20 7.01
C SER A 118 5.57 -1.02 6.13
N PHE A 119 4.33 -1.14 5.64
CA PHE A 119 3.99 -2.11 4.60
C PHE A 119 4.84 -1.88 3.35
N LEU A 120 4.91 -0.64 2.86
CA LEU A 120 5.69 -0.31 1.67
C LEU A 120 7.18 -0.60 1.88
N GLY A 121 7.72 -0.31 3.07
CA GLY A 121 9.09 -0.66 3.45
C GLY A 121 9.34 -2.16 3.43
N GLY A 122 8.43 -2.96 4.00
CA GLY A 122 8.51 -4.43 3.97
C GLY A 122 8.44 -4.97 2.54
N LEU A 123 7.55 -4.43 1.72
CA LEU A 123 7.41 -4.78 0.29
C LEU A 123 8.72 -4.49 -0.46
N VAL A 124 9.27 -3.28 -0.34
CA VAL A 124 10.52 -2.91 -1.02
C VAL A 124 11.69 -3.76 -0.56
N VAL A 125 11.81 -4.04 0.75
CA VAL A 125 12.84 -4.95 1.28
C VAL A 125 12.71 -6.33 0.65
N GLY A 126 11.49 -6.88 0.56
CA GLY A 126 11.26 -8.18 -0.08
C GLY A 126 11.71 -8.20 -1.54
N LEU A 127 11.32 -7.19 -2.31
CA LEU A 127 11.68 -7.08 -3.73
C LEU A 127 13.20 -6.95 -3.94
N VAL A 128 13.88 -6.16 -3.10
CA VAL A 128 15.34 -6.00 -3.15
C VAL A 128 16.06 -7.31 -2.84
N GLU A 129 15.49 -8.14 -1.96
CA GLU A 129 15.99 -9.49 -1.66
C GLU A 129 15.64 -10.53 -2.74
N GLY A 130 14.95 -10.12 -3.81
CA GLY A 130 14.62 -10.97 -4.95
C GLY A 130 13.35 -11.80 -4.78
N LEU A 131 12.48 -11.44 -3.83
CA LEU A 131 11.12 -11.97 -3.74
C LEU A 131 10.27 -11.49 -4.91
N ASP A 132 9.27 -12.27 -5.29
CA ASP A 132 8.20 -11.78 -6.15
C ASP A 132 7.25 -10.85 -5.36
N VAL A 133 6.31 -10.20 -6.07
CA VAL A 133 5.40 -9.24 -5.42
C VAL A 133 4.48 -9.91 -4.38
N PRO A 134 3.87 -11.08 -4.61
CA PRO A 134 3.13 -11.80 -3.57
C PRO A 134 3.91 -12.03 -2.28
N ASP A 135 5.12 -12.58 -2.36
CA ASP A 135 5.95 -12.86 -1.19
C ASP A 135 6.44 -11.59 -0.51
N ALA A 136 6.80 -10.57 -1.29
CA ALA A 136 7.19 -9.28 -0.77
C ALA A 136 6.00 -8.55 -0.10
N ALA A 137 4.78 -8.68 -0.64
CA ALA A 137 3.57 -8.11 -0.06
C ALA A 137 3.18 -8.81 1.26
N LEU A 138 3.45 -10.11 1.39
CA LEU A 138 3.33 -10.82 2.65
C LEU A 138 4.28 -10.25 3.71
N LEU A 139 5.53 -9.95 3.34
CA LEU A 139 6.46 -9.25 4.22
C LEU A 139 5.94 -7.85 4.58
N GLY A 140 5.40 -7.11 3.60
CA GLY A 140 4.72 -5.85 3.84
C GLY A 140 3.58 -5.95 4.86
N ASN A 141 2.70 -6.95 4.73
CA ASN A 141 1.61 -7.19 5.69
C ASN A 141 2.15 -7.40 7.12
N LEU A 142 3.28 -8.09 7.27
CA LEU A 142 3.91 -8.31 8.57
C LEU A 142 4.46 -7.01 9.18
N PHE A 143 5.16 -6.19 8.39
CA PHE A 143 5.67 -4.90 8.87
C PHE A 143 4.52 -3.93 9.22
N GLY A 144 3.47 -3.90 8.39
CA GLY A 144 2.25 -3.14 8.67
C GLY A 144 1.56 -3.60 9.95
N SER A 145 1.43 -4.92 10.15
CA SER A 145 0.78 -5.47 11.34
C SER A 145 1.56 -5.18 12.62
N LEU A 146 2.89 -5.25 12.59
CA LEU A 146 3.72 -4.87 13.73
C LEU A 146 3.60 -3.38 14.05
N THR A 147 3.45 -2.55 13.02
CA THR A 147 3.34 -1.10 13.17
C THR A 147 2.09 -0.71 13.92
N VAL A 148 0.95 -1.33 13.57
CA VAL A 148 -0.31 -0.97 14.22
C VAL A 148 -0.35 -1.32 15.72
N GLU A 149 0.55 -2.17 16.23
CA GLU A 149 0.64 -2.55 17.65
C GLU A 149 1.28 -1.46 18.54
N HIS A 150 1.81 -0.39 17.94
CA HIS A 150 2.57 0.66 18.62
C HIS A 150 2.04 2.06 18.27
N PHE A 151 2.22 3.02 19.19
CA PHE A 151 1.88 4.42 18.93
C PHE A 151 2.92 5.09 18.02
N GLY A 152 2.43 5.79 17.00
CA GLY A 152 3.26 6.43 15.99
C GLY A 152 4.10 5.44 15.18
N GLN A 153 5.09 5.97 14.46
CA GLN A 153 5.96 5.12 13.66
C GLN A 153 6.93 4.31 14.55
N PRO A 154 6.88 2.96 14.51
CA PRO A 154 7.67 2.13 15.38
C PRO A 154 9.16 2.22 15.01
N LYS A 155 10.01 2.12 16.03
CA LYS A 155 11.41 1.77 15.81
C LYS A 155 11.50 0.25 15.77
N PHE A 156 11.77 -0.31 14.59
CA PHE A 156 11.99 -1.75 14.45
C PHE A 156 13.28 -2.16 15.19
N ASP A 157 13.10 -2.54 16.44
CA ASP A 157 14.19 -3.02 17.30
C ASP A 157 14.55 -4.49 16.99
N LEU A 158 15.57 -4.99 17.68
CA LEU A 158 16.03 -6.37 17.50
C LEU A 158 14.93 -7.41 17.79
N MET A 159 14.00 -7.12 18.70
CA MET A 159 12.93 -8.06 19.03
C MET A 159 11.88 -8.11 17.93
N MET A 160 11.48 -6.97 17.38
CA MET A 160 10.58 -6.92 16.22
C MET A 160 11.21 -7.59 15.00
N LEU A 161 12.49 -7.31 14.72
CA LEU A 161 13.20 -7.95 13.62
C LEU A 161 13.35 -9.47 13.82
N GLN A 162 13.50 -9.92 15.06
CA GLN A 162 13.49 -11.35 15.36
C GLN A 162 12.11 -11.97 15.10
N ARG A 163 11.01 -11.29 15.47
CA ARG A 163 9.65 -11.74 15.09
C ARG A 163 9.50 -11.85 13.58
N VAL A 164 9.98 -10.85 12.82
CA VAL A 164 9.99 -10.89 11.36
C VAL A 164 10.75 -12.12 10.85
N LYS A 165 11.94 -12.36 11.39
CA LYS A 165 12.76 -13.51 11.02
C LYS A 165 12.05 -14.82 11.31
N ASP A 166 11.49 -14.99 12.50
CA ASP A 166 10.81 -16.22 12.91
C ASP A 166 9.61 -16.51 12.01
N GLU A 167 8.86 -15.47 11.66
CA GLU A 167 7.71 -15.54 10.79
C GLU A 167 8.09 -15.92 9.34
N VAL A 168 9.15 -15.32 8.79
CA VAL A 168 9.70 -15.70 7.48
C VAL A 168 10.20 -17.15 7.48
N HIS A 169 10.85 -17.61 8.55
CA HIS A 169 11.27 -19.01 8.67
C HIS A 169 10.07 -19.97 8.76
N ARG A 170 8.98 -19.55 9.42
CA ARG A 170 7.74 -20.32 9.51
C ARG A 170 7.11 -20.52 8.14
N MET A 171 7.03 -19.45 7.34
CA MET A 171 6.51 -19.49 5.96
C MET A 171 7.28 -20.47 5.09
N LYS A 172 8.63 -20.40 5.12
CA LYS A 172 9.49 -21.31 4.35
C LYS A 172 9.21 -22.78 4.63
N LYS A 173 9.03 -23.14 5.91
CA LYS A 173 8.76 -24.53 6.31
C LYS A 173 7.41 -25.05 5.80
N GLN A 174 6.42 -24.16 5.66
CA GLN A 174 5.11 -24.53 5.14
C GLN A 174 5.13 -24.73 3.62
N CYS A 175 5.95 -23.96 2.88
CA CYS A 175 6.09 -24.10 1.43
C CYS A 175 6.89 -25.35 1.00
N ASN A 176 7.83 -25.86 1.81
CA ASN A 176 8.58 -27.09 1.52
C ASN A 176 7.72 -28.38 1.48
N GLY A 177 6.42 -28.32 1.78
CA GLY A 177 5.50 -29.46 1.76
C GLY A 177 4.68 -29.63 0.47
N HIS A 178 4.70 -28.66 -0.45
CA HIS A 178 3.97 -28.72 -1.72
C HIS A 178 4.94 -28.56 -2.91
N SER A 179 5.18 -29.65 -3.63
CA SER A 179 5.88 -29.65 -4.91
C SER A 179 4.92 -29.28 -6.04
N SER A 180 5.13 -28.14 -6.69
CA SER A 180 4.84 -27.94 -8.12
C SER A 180 5.56 -26.69 -8.63
N ASP A 181 6.57 -26.91 -9.48
CA ASP A 181 7.14 -26.03 -10.50
C ASP A 181 7.26 -24.53 -10.18
N HIS A 182 8.16 -24.18 -9.26
CA HIS A 182 8.94 -22.94 -9.29
C HIS A 182 10.17 -23.12 -8.38
N ASP A 183 11.14 -23.90 -8.88
CA ASP A 183 12.43 -24.17 -8.23
C ASP A 183 13.36 -22.93 -8.18
N ASP A 184 12.91 -21.84 -7.55
CA ASP A 184 13.72 -20.64 -7.31
C ASP A 184 13.48 -20.00 -5.92
N PHE A 185 12.44 -20.45 -5.19
CA PHE A 185 12.11 -19.95 -3.84
C PHE A 185 13.24 -20.19 -2.80
N HIS A 186 14.04 -21.24 -2.97
CA HIS A 186 15.06 -21.64 -1.99
C HIS A 186 16.46 -21.06 -2.21
N ALA A 187 16.79 -20.61 -3.42
CA ALA A 187 18.12 -20.05 -3.71
C ALA A 187 18.23 -18.56 -3.32
N ARG A 188 17.13 -17.80 -3.40
CA ARG A 188 17.16 -16.33 -3.25
C ARG A 188 17.18 -15.87 -1.79
N ILE A 189 16.42 -16.52 -0.91
CA ILE A 189 16.39 -16.20 0.53
C ILE A 189 17.37 -17.08 1.31
N THR A 190 18.67 -17.00 1.00
CA THR A 190 19.68 -17.64 1.86
C THR A 190 19.79 -16.83 3.17
N PRO A 191 19.86 -17.45 4.36
CA PRO A 191 20.05 -16.75 5.63
C PRO A 191 21.23 -15.76 5.61
N ALA A 192 22.26 -16.04 4.81
CA ALA A 192 23.40 -15.15 4.61
C ALA A 192 22.99 -13.76 4.06
N ARG A 193 22.14 -13.66 3.02
CA ARG A 193 21.76 -12.36 2.43
C ARG A 193 20.82 -11.55 3.30
N PHE A 194 19.80 -12.18 3.90
CA PHE A 194 18.85 -11.50 4.79
C PHE A 194 19.47 -11.15 6.16
N GLN A 195 20.44 -11.93 6.67
CA GLN A 195 21.24 -11.54 7.83
C GLN A 195 22.18 -10.38 7.50
N ASP A 196 22.83 -10.42 6.34
CA ASP A 196 23.75 -9.37 5.91
C ASP A 196 23.02 -8.05 5.59
N SER A 197 21.82 -8.07 4.99
CA SER A 197 21.09 -6.87 4.60
C SER A 197 20.44 -6.12 5.77
N LEU A 198 19.87 -6.83 6.75
CA LEU A 198 19.39 -6.22 8.00
C LEU A 198 20.55 -5.67 8.86
N LEU A 199 21.75 -6.25 8.76
CA LEU A 199 22.98 -5.71 9.37
C LEU A 199 23.56 -4.54 8.57
N GLN A 200 23.45 -4.52 7.24
CA GLN A 200 23.87 -3.38 6.41
C GLN A 200 22.95 -2.16 6.57
N ALA A 201 21.65 -2.36 6.80
CA ALA A 201 20.74 -1.27 7.16
C ALA A 201 21.20 -0.53 8.44
N LYS A 202 21.85 -1.22 9.39
CA LYS A 202 22.51 -0.59 10.55
C LYS A 202 23.76 0.21 10.18
N LEU A 203 24.48 -0.15 9.12
CA LEU A 203 25.65 0.62 8.66
C LEU A 203 25.24 1.92 7.97
N LEU A 204 24.10 1.93 7.27
CA LEU A 204 23.56 3.15 6.65
C LEU A 204 22.93 4.10 7.67
N LEU A 205 22.28 3.59 8.72
CA LEU A 205 21.70 4.43 9.79
C LEU A 205 22.72 4.96 10.79
N ASN A 206 23.88 4.30 10.94
CA ASN A 206 24.97 4.75 11.83
C ASN A 206 26.08 5.54 11.11
N GLY A 207 25.94 5.83 9.81
CA GLY A 207 26.95 6.49 8.98
C GLY A 207 27.02 8.02 9.07
N HIS A 208 26.15 8.67 9.85
CA HIS A 208 26.21 10.12 10.07
C HIS A 208 26.44 10.48 11.54
N SER A 209 27.57 10.03 12.09
CA SER A 209 28.22 10.85 13.12
C SER A 209 28.79 12.07 12.42
N CYS A 210 28.06 13.19 12.49
CA CYS A 210 28.56 14.49 12.12
C CYS A 210 29.75 14.82 13.03
N ASP A 211 30.96 14.67 12.49
CA ASP A 211 32.21 15.09 13.10
C ASP A 211 32.17 16.62 13.23
N ARG A 212 31.85 17.12 14.44
CA ARG A 212 32.03 18.53 14.78
C ARG A 212 33.51 18.77 15.06
N ARG A 213 34.19 19.43 14.12
CA ARG A 213 35.28 20.35 14.45
C ARG A 213 34.72 21.76 14.59
#